data_AF-A0AAX3SCH1-F1
#
_entry.id   AF-A0AAX3SCH1-F1
#
_cell.length_a   1.000
_cell.length_b   1.000
_cell.length_c   1.000
_cell.angle_alpha   90.00
_cell.angle_beta   90.00
_cell.angle_gamma   90.00
#
_symmetry.space_group_name_H-M   'P 1'
#
loop_
_entity.id
_entity.type
_entity.pdbx_description
1 polymer ?
#
loop_
_entity_poly.entity_id
_entity_poly.type
_entity_poly.pdbx_seq_one_letter_code
_entity_poly.pdbx_strand_id
1 'polypeptide(L)'
;MTIFEALRKDHDIQRDLLARLVETHGDSEERDTLYQQVRAELKYHANAEERALYIPMMDIDLTQEKARHSVAEHHEIDELIELLDTTDYSATNWLTHAKQLQHLVTHHLDEEEQEVFQLAGRGLQEKQKTALASEYQSEMKRQRAE
;
A
#
# COMPACT_ATOMS: atom_id res chain seq x y z
N MET A 1 1.97 -15.45 -13.19
CA MET A 1 1.75 -14.36 -12.23
C MET A 1 2.99 -14.21 -11.38
N THR A 2 3.62 -13.06 -11.47
CA THR A 2 4.78 -12.64 -10.66
C THR A 2 4.30 -11.76 -9.51
N ILE A 3 5.18 -11.51 -8.54
CA ILE A 3 4.89 -10.61 -7.41
C ILE A 3 4.47 -9.21 -7.88
N PHE A 4 5.11 -8.68 -8.92
CA PHE A 4 4.79 -7.37 -9.51
C PHE A 4 3.39 -7.32 -10.12
N GLU A 5 2.91 -8.42 -10.71
CA GLU A 5 1.54 -8.51 -11.24
C GLU A 5 0.50 -8.67 -10.13
N ALA A 6 0.88 -9.22 -8.97
CA ALA A 6 0.01 -9.33 -7.81
C ALA A 6 -0.12 -7.97 -7.10
N LEU A 7 1.00 -7.30 -6.84
CA LEU A 7 1.04 -5.97 -6.22
C LEU A 7 0.24 -4.94 -7.03
N ARG A 8 0.48 -4.83 -8.34
CA ARG A 8 -0.27 -3.90 -9.22
C ARG A 8 -1.79 -4.06 -9.13
N LYS A 9 -2.30 -5.28 -8.94
CA LYS A 9 -3.75 -5.49 -8.81
C LYS A 9 -4.29 -4.86 -7.53
N ASP A 10 -3.55 -4.94 -6.44
CA ASP A 10 -3.95 -4.30 -5.19
C ASP A 10 -3.67 -2.78 -5.24
N HIS A 11 -2.65 -2.32 -5.99
CA HIS A 11 -2.45 -0.88 -6.26
C HIS A 11 -3.66 -0.27 -6.97
N ASP A 12 -4.21 -0.95 -7.98
CA ASP A 12 -5.41 -0.50 -8.68
C ASP A 12 -6.62 -0.38 -7.73
N ILE A 13 -6.75 -1.30 -6.78
CA ILE A 13 -7.80 -1.27 -5.75
C ILE A 13 -7.59 -0.06 -4.83
N GLN A 14 -6.37 0.16 -4.33
CA GLN A 14 -6.04 1.28 -3.46
C GLN A 14 -6.31 2.62 -4.15
N ARG A 15 -5.90 2.77 -5.42
CA ARG A 15 -6.16 3.97 -6.22
C ARG A 15 -7.66 4.23 -6.38
N ASP A 16 -8.47 3.21 -6.69
CA ASP A 16 -9.93 3.33 -6.78
C ASP A 16 -10.56 3.74 -5.44
N LEU A 17 -10.22 3.05 -4.36
CA LEU A 17 -10.78 3.31 -3.03
C LEU A 17 -10.45 4.73 -2.56
N LEU A 18 -9.19 5.16 -2.70
CA LEU A 18 -8.76 6.51 -2.33
C LEU A 18 -9.43 7.57 -3.20
N ALA A 19 -9.55 7.35 -4.52
CA ALA A 19 -10.24 8.25 -5.42
C ALA A 19 -11.71 8.44 -5.02
N ARG A 20 -12.39 7.37 -4.62
CA ARG A 20 -13.78 7.45 -4.15
C ARG A 20 -13.88 8.11 -2.78
N LEU A 21 -12.94 7.83 -1.87
CA LEU A 21 -12.93 8.38 -0.52
C LEU A 21 -12.89 9.92 -0.52
N VAL A 22 -12.04 10.52 -1.36
CA VAL A 22 -11.86 11.98 -1.41
C VAL A 22 -13.02 12.72 -2.07
N GLU A 23 -13.94 12.01 -2.72
CA GLU A 23 -15.18 12.57 -3.26
C GLU A 23 -16.32 12.57 -2.23
N THR A 24 -16.14 11.93 -1.07
CA THR A 24 -17.16 11.92 0.00
C THR A 24 -17.25 13.26 0.74
N HIS A 25 -18.40 13.52 1.35
CA HIS A 25 -18.67 14.77 2.06
C HIS A 25 -19.33 14.54 3.41
N GLY A 26 -18.93 15.35 4.40
CA GLY A 26 -19.47 15.31 5.76
C GLY A 26 -19.23 14.00 6.49
N ASP A 27 -19.87 13.87 7.64
CA ASP A 27 -19.96 12.61 8.37
C ASP A 27 -21.09 11.76 7.74
N SER A 28 -20.71 10.77 6.93
CA SER A 28 -21.64 9.93 6.18
C SER A 28 -21.25 8.46 6.26
N GLU A 29 -22.25 7.58 6.19
CA GLU A 29 -22.03 6.12 6.17
C GLU A 29 -21.15 5.68 4.99
N GLU A 30 -21.25 6.37 3.85
CA GLU A 30 -20.40 6.10 2.69
C GLU A 30 -18.93 6.42 2.97
N ARG A 31 -18.64 7.56 3.61
CA ARG A 31 -17.28 7.93 4.01
C ARG A 31 -16.72 6.90 4.97
N ASP A 32 -17.48 6.54 6.01
CA ASP A 32 -17.01 5.58 6.99
C ASP A 32 -16.69 4.23 6.33
N THR A 33 -17.62 3.72 5.52
CA THR A 33 -17.43 2.45 4.80
C THR A 33 -16.18 2.48 3.90
N LEU A 34 -16.02 3.54 3.09
CA LEU A 34 -14.86 3.68 2.21
C LEU A 34 -13.56 3.84 3.00
N TYR A 35 -13.57 4.60 4.09
CA TYR A 35 -12.38 4.81 4.91
C TYR A 35 -11.92 3.51 5.57
N GLN A 36 -12.85 2.71 6.12
CA GLN A 36 -12.51 1.40 6.67
C GLN A 36 -11.93 0.46 5.61
N GLN A 37 -12.45 0.50 4.37
CA GLN A 37 -11.91 -0.26 3.25
C GLN A 37 -10.49 0.19 2.86
N VAL A 38 -10.25 1.51 2.74
CA VAL A 38 -8.92 2.08 2.47
C VAL A 38 -7.95 1.66 3.56
N ARG A 39 -8.31 1.87 4.83
CA ARG A 39 -7.45 1.58 5.98
C ARG A 39 -7.07 0.10 6.05
N ALA A 40 -8.03 -0.79 5.84
CA ALA A 40 -7.77 -2.23 5.80
C ALA A 40 -6.87 -2.59 4.62
N GLU A 41 -7.20 -2.15 3.41
CA GLU A 41 -6.46 -2.51 2.20
C GLU A 41 -5.00 -2.03 2.23
N LEU A 42 -4.75 -0.77 2.64
CA LEU A 42 -3.40 -0.22 2.78
C LEU A 42 -2.58 -1.01 3.80
N LYS A 43 -3.14 -1.27 4.98
CA LYS A 43 -2.46 -2.04 6.03
C LYS A 43 -2.14 -3.46 5.58
N TYR A 44 -3.09 -4.13 4.95
CA TYR A 44 -2.92 -5.52 4.53
C TYR A 44 -1.87 -5.63 3.44
N HIS A 45 -1.92 -4.72 2.47
CA HIS A 45 -0.96 -4.62 1.39
C HIS A 45 0.46 -4.38 1.92
N ALA A 46 0.66 -3.35 2.74
CA ALA A 46 1.97 -3.00 3.30
C ALA A 46 2.59 -4.19 4.06
N ASN A 47 1.81 -4.82 4.95
CA ASN A 47 2.25 -6.01 5.69
C ASN A 47 2.65 -7.17 4.76
N ALA A 48 1.85 -7.43 3.72
CA ALA A 48 2.11 -8.54 2.80
C ALA A 48 3.33 -8.26 1.91
N GLU A 49 3.47 -7.02 1.43
CA GLU A 49 4.58 -6.59 0.60
C GLU A 49 5.89 -6.56 1.36
N GLU A 50 5.92 -6.00 2.58
CA GLU A 50 7.14 -5.99 3.40
C GLU A 50 7.70 -7.40 3.59
N ARG A 51 6.81 -8.34 3.90
CA ARG A 51 7.18 -9.74 4.12
C ARG A 51 7.65 -10.42 2.83
N ALA A 52 6.89 -10.27 1.75
CA ALA A 52 7.10 -11.02 0.53
C ALA A 52 8.13 -10.37 -0.43
N LEU A 53 8.35 -9.06 -0.37
CA LEU A 53 9.19 -8.33 -1.31
C LEU A 53 10.33 -7.60 -0.62
N TYR A 54 10.06 -6.75 0.37
CA TYR A 54 11.09 -5.89 0.96
C TYR A 54 12.10 -6.62 1.81
N ILE A 55 11.68 -7.57 2.66
CA ILE A 55 12.62 -8.40 3.44
C ILE A 55 13.62 -9.13 2.51
N PRO A 56 13.20 -9.87 1.47
CA PRO A 56 14.14 -10.47 0.52
C PRO A 56 15.03 -9.44 -0.21
N MET A 57 14.52 -8.26 -0.51
CA MET A 57 15.29 -7.20 -1.17
C MET A 57 16.35 -6.57 -0.26
N MET A 58 16.19 -6.60 1.06
CA MET A 58 17.18 -6.07 2.00
C MET A 58 18.50 -6.86 2.00
N ASP A 59 18.45 -8.13 1.61
CA ASP A 59 19.62 -9.03 1.53
C ASP A 59 20.41 -8.89 0.22
N ILE A 60 19.95 -8.05 -0.71
CA ILE A 60 20.57 -7.87 -2.03
C ILE A 60 21.06 -6.42 -2.14
N ASP A 61 22.37 -6.21 -2.28
CA ASP A 61 23.00 -4.88 -2.34
C ASP A 61 22.32 -3.93 -3.35
N LEU A 62 21.91 -4.46 -4.51
CA LEU A 62 21.25 -3.70 -5.57
C LEU A 62 19.90 -3.08 -5.14
N THR A 63 19.18 -3.74 -4.22
CA THR A 63 17.79 -3.38 -3.86
C THR A 63 17.65 -2.88 -2.42
N GLN A 64 18.68 -3.06 -1.59
CA GLN A 64 18.61 -2.80 -0.15
C GLN A 64 18.18 -1.38 0.19
N GLU A 65 18.75 -0.37 -0.46
CA GLU A 65 18.45 1.04 -0.16
C GLU A 65 16.99 1.36 -0.47
N LYS A 66 16.51 0.99 -1.66
CA LYS A 66 15.13 1.25 -2.07
C LYS A 66 14.13 0.49 -1.20
N ALA A 67 14.42 -0.76 -0.80
CA ALA A 67 13.57 -1.49 0.13
C ALA A 67 13.43 -0.79 1.50
N ARG A 68 14.52 -0.22 2.04
CA ARG A 68 14.45 0.55 3.30
C ARG A 68 13.67 1.85 3.14
N HIS A 69 13.81 2.50 1.99
CA HIS A 69 13.05 3.71 1.68
C HIS A 69 11.55 3.41 1.62
N SER A 70 11.13 2.37 0.89
CA SER A 70 9.72 1.98 0.78
C SER A 70 9.09 1.62 2.13
N VAL A 71 9.83 0.95 3.03
CA VAL A 71 9.37 0.73 4.42
C VAL A 71 9.20 2.03 5.21
N ALA A 72 10.02 3.05 4.95
CA ALA A 72 9.85 4.36 5.58
C ALA A 72 8.59 5.07 5.04
N GLU A 73 8.30 4.97 3.74
CA GLU A 73 7.07 5.51 3.15
C GLU A 73 5.82 4.82 3.71
N HIS A 74 5.84 3.50 3.94
CA HIS A 74 4.76 2.81 4.66
C HIS A 74 4.51 3.41 6.04
N HIS A 75 5.57 3.76 6.77
CA HIS A 75 5.44 4.39 8.08
C HIS A 75 4.79 5.79 7.98
N GLU A 76 5.16 6.60 6.98
CA GLU A 76 4.52 7.90 6.74
C GLU A 76 3.02 7.76 6.38
N ILE A 77 2.67 6.71 5.64
CA ILE A 77 1.27 6.37 5.33
C ILE A 77 0.52 5.99 6.62
N ASP A 78 1.11 5.17 7.50
CA ASP A 78 0.52 4.78 8.78
C ASP A 78 0.28 5.99 9.69
N GLU A 79 1.24 6.92 9.80
CA GLU A 79 1.09 8.15 10.59
C GLU A 79 -0.12 8.99 10.11
N LEU A 80 -0.34 9.04 8.80
CA LEU A 80 -1.45 9.78 8.22
C LEU A 80 -2.79 9.06 8.40
N ILE A 81 -2.80 7.73 8.41
CA ILE A 81 -3.96 6.92 8.81
C ILE A 81 -4.30 7.18 10.28
N GLU A 82 -3.32 7.20 11.19
CA GLU A 82 -3.54 7.51 12.60
C GLU A 82 -4.10 8.93 12.82
N LEU A 83 -3.63 9.90 12.03
CA LEU A 83 -4.17 11.25 12.04
C LEU A 83 -5.65 11.28 11.61
N LEU A 84 -6.01 10.50 10.58
CA LEU A 84 -7.39 10.37 10.13
C LEU A 84 -8.27 9.64 11.16
N ASP A 85 -7.77 8.59 11.81
CA ASP A 85 -8.45 7.83 12.87
C ASP A 85 -8.79 8.73 14.08
N THR A 86 -8.00 9.78 14.32
CA THR A 86 -8.18 10.72 15.43
C THR A 86 -8.85 12.04 15.05
N THR A 87 -9.18 12.24 13.77
CA THR A 87 -9.87 13.43 13.28
C THR A 87 -11.36 13.14 13.08
N ASP A 88 -12.23 13.99 13.63
CA ASP A 88 -13.67 13.88 13.44
C ASP A 88 -14.06 14.04 11.96
N TYR A 89 -14.93 13.16 11.42
CA TYR A 89 -15.35 13.23 10.03
C TYR A 89 -16.01 14.56 9.63
N SER A 90 -16.70 15.22 10.55
CA SER A 90 -17.31 16.53 10.29
C SER A 90 -16.28 17.66 10.19
N ALA A 91 -15.05 17.43 10.66
CA ALA A 91 -14.00 18.43 10.65
C ALA A 91 -13.53 18.72 9.22
N THR A 92 -13.42 20.01 8.89
CA THR A 92 -13.04 20.45 7.53
C THR A 92 -11.66 19.94 7.10
N ASN A 93 -10.75 19.75 8.06
CA ASN A 93 -9.40 19.22 7.80
C ASN A 93 -9.37 17.71 7.55
N TRP A 94 -10.42 16.95 7.90
CA TRP A 94 -10.46 15.51 7.63
C TRP A 94 -10.27 15.21 6.14
N LEU A 95 -11.02 15.91 5.29
CA LEU A 95 -10.91 15.75 3.84
C LEU A 95 -9.53 16.22 3.31
N THR A 96 -8.92 17.21 3.96
CA THR A 96 -7.54 17.63 3.64
C THR A 96 -6.56 16.50 3.92
N HIS A 97 -6.66 15.83 5.07
CA HIS A 97 -5.82 14.68 5.42
C HIS A 97 -6.05 13.49 4.49
N ALA A 98 -7.30 13.21 4.11
CA ALA A 98 -7.63 12.13 3.17
C ALA A 98 -7.02 12.39 1.78
N LYS A 99 -7.00 13.65 1.31
CA LYS A 99 -6.33 14.04 0.05
C LYS A 99 -4.80 13.95 0.14
N GLN A 100 -4.23 14.27 1.31
CA GLN A 100 -2.81 14.04 1.57
C GLN A 100 -2.47 12.54 1.49
N LEU A 101 -3.32 11.69 2.08
CA LEU A 101 -3.14 10.23 2.05
C LEU A 101 -3.21 9.71 0.62
N GLN A 102 -4.21 10.13 -0.15
CA GLN A 102 -4.30 9.78 -1.56
C GLN A 102 -3.02 10.16 -2.33
N HIS A 103 -2.51 11.37 -2.12
CA HIS A 103 -1.31 11.84 -2.81
C HIS A 103 -0.08 11.01 -2.43
N LEU A 104 0.14 10.78 -1.13
CA LEU A 104 1.28 10.03 -0.62
C LEU A 104 1.26 8.58 -1.12
N VAL A 105 0.12 7.89 -0.98
CA VAL A 105 -0.04 6.52 -1.46
C VAL A 105 0.17 6.47 -2.98
N THR A 106 -0.46 7.34 -3.76
CA THR A 106 -0.31 7.30 -5.23
C THR A 106 1.14 7.52 -5.65
N HIS A 107 1.85 8.43 -4.98
CA HIS A 107 3.27 8.67 -5.23
C HIS A 107 4.11 7.42 -4.95
N HIS A 108 3.92 6.81 -3.78
CA HIS A 108 4.60 5.58 -3.37
C HIS A 108 4.36 4.43 -4.36
N LEU A 109 3.11 4.16 -4.75
CA LEU A 109 2.77 3.12 -5.73
C LEU A 109 3.42 3.38 -7.11
N ASP A 110 3.53 4.65 -7.51
CA ASP A 110 4.19 5.02 -8.77
C ASP A 110 5.71 4.79 -8.69
N GLU A 111 6.35 5.11 -7.57
CA GLU A 111 7.76 4.79 -7.35
C GLU A 111 8.04 3.29 -7.35
N GLU A 112 7.14 2.50 -6.76
CA GLU A 112 7.25 1.06 -6.75
C GLU A 112 7.25 0.49 -8.16
N GLU A 113 6.23 0.88 -8.94
CA GLU A 113 6.02 0.35 -10.28
C GLU A 113 7.12 0.76 -11.26
N GLN A 114 7.69 1.96 -11.08
CA GLN A 114 8.67 2.56 -11.98
C GLN A 114 10.12 2.27 -11.59
N GLU A 115 10.41 2.11 -10.30
CA GLU A 115 11.78 1.98 -9.79
C GLU A 115 12.01 0.66 -9.04
N VAL A 116 11.23 0.42 -7.98
CA VAL A 116 11.39 -0.75 -7.09
C VAL A 116 11.28 -2.04 -7.90
N PHE A 117 10.24 -2.17 -8.72
CA PHE A 117 10.00 -3.37 -9.51
C PHE A 117 11.08 -3.59 -10.58
N GLN A 118 11.71 -2.52 -11.07
CA GLN A 118 12.83 -2.62 -12.03
C GLN A 118 14.12 -3.10 -11.35
N LEU A 119 14.38 -2.66 -10.12
CA LEU A 119 15.51 -3.12 -9.32
C LEU A 119 15.31 -4.57 -8.87
N ALA A 120 14.15 -4.88 -8.28
CA ALA A 120 13.76 -6.23 -7.88
C ALA A 120 13.73 -7.19 -9.08
N GLY A 121 13.28 -6.71 -10.24
CA GLY A 121 13.28 -7.45 -11.50
C GLY A 121 14.67 -7.92 -11.94
N ARG A 122 15.71 -7.14 -11.63
CA ARG A 122 17.13 -7.45 -11.90
C ARG A 122 17.76 -8.28 -10.78
N GLY A 123 17.37 -8.07 -9.53
CA GLY A 123 17.91 -8.77 -8.36
C GLY A 123 17.35 -10.18 -8.13
N LEU A 124 16.10 -10.43 -8.54
CA LEU A 124 15.39 -11.69 -8.30
C LEU A 124 15.32 -12.57 -9.55
N GLN A 125 15.43 -13.88 -9.35
CA GLN A 125 15.19 -14.87 -10.40
C GLN A 125 13.68 -15.08 -10.63
N GLU A 126 13.30 -15.52 -11.84
CA GLU A 126 11.89 -15.75 -12.20
C GLU A 126 11.15 -16.72 -11.25
N LYS A 127 11.84 -17.77 -10.78
CA LYS A 127 11.27 -18.70 -9.80
C LYS A 127 10.99 -18.03 -8.44
N GLN A 128 11.87 -17.12 -8.00
CA GLN A 128 11.66 -16.34 -6.77
C GLN A 128 10.45 -15.43 -6.94
N LYS A 129 10.35 -14.67 -8.05
CA LYS A 129 9.22 -13.78 -8.33
C LYS A 129 7.86 -14.47 -8.27
N THR A 130 7.78 -15.72 -8.73
CA THR A 130 6.54 -16.52 -8.70
C THR A 130 6.26 -17.09 -7.30
N ALA A 131 7.29 -17.50 -6.57
CA ALA A 131 7.15 -17.97 -5.19
C ALA A 131 6.69 -16.84 -4.25
N LEU A 132 7.32 -15.67 -4.34
CA LEU A 132 6.96 -14.48 -3.55
C LEU A 132 5.53 -14.02 -3.85
N ALA A 133 5.08 -14.11 -5.11
CA ALA A 133 3.69 -13.83 -5.46
C ALA A 133 2.70 -14.73 -4.69
N SER A 134 3.05 -16.00 -4.51
CA SER A 134 2.21 -16.97 -3.80
C SER A 134 2.17 -16.68 -2.30
N GLU A 135 3.30 -16.27 -1.73
CA GLU A 135 3.41 -15.84 -0.33
C GLU A 135 2.58 -14.58 -0.08
N TYR A 136 2.79 -13.54 -0.88
CA TYR A 136 2.03 -12.29 -0.84
C TYR A 136 0.52 -12.54 -0.89
N GLN A 137 0.04 -13.33 -1.84
CA GLN A 137 -1.38 -13.62 -1.96
C GLN A 137 -1.95 -14.46 -0.83
N SER A 138 -1.14 -15.35 -0.24
CA SER A 138 -1.55 -16.10 0.93
C SER A 138 -1.71 -15.18 2.14
N GLU A 139 -0.80 -14.22 2.30
CA GLU A 139 -0.84 -13.22 3.36
C GLU A 139 -2.05 -12.28 3.20
N MET A 140 -2.28 -11.74 1.99
CA MET A 140 -3.46 -10.93 1.68
C MET A 140 -4.77 -11.68 1.95
N LYS A 141 -4.85 -12.96 1.58
CA LYS A 141 -6.03 -13.80 1.86
C LYS A 141 -6.24 -14.02 3.36
N ARG A 142 -5.16 -14.15 4.13
CA ARG A 142 -5.25 -14.30 5.59
C ARG A 142 -5.79 -13.02 6.21
N GLN A 143 -5.20 -11.87 5.90
CA GLN A 143 -5.61 -10.59 6.49
C GLN A 143 -7.02 -10.15 6.08
N ARG A 144 -7.45 -10.42 4.84
CA ARG A 144 -8.83 -10.17 4.41
C ARG A 144 -9.88 -11.11 5.04
N ALA A 145 -9.45 -12.17 5.72
CA ALA A 145 -10.34 -13.11 6.40
C ALA A 145 -10.43 -12.88 7.93
N GLU A 146 -9.62 -11.97 8.46
CA GLU A 146 -9.68 -11.47 9.84
C GLU A 146 -10.78 -10.42 10.00
#